data_AF-A0A2D7REI5-F1
#
_entry.id   AF-A0A2D7REI5-F1
#
_cell.length_a   1.000
_cell.length_b   1.000
_cell.length_c   1.000
_cell.angle_alpha   90.00
_cell.angle_beta   90.00
_cell.angle_gamma   90.00
#
_symmetry.space_group_name_H-M   'P 1'
#
loop_
_entity.id
_entity.type
_entity.pdbx_description
1 polymer ?
#
loop_
_entity_poly.entity_id
_entity_poly.type
_entity_poly.pdbx_seq_one_letter_code
_entity_poly.pdbx_strand_id
1 'polypeptide(L)' 'MSDLPDEIKQDLKHIDEVCKKIAERDGFKLPPVGGYIKKANEHGGTWSFVEGEGTYELKDGEMQWKLKSIK' A
#
# COMPACT_ATOMS: atom_id res chain seq x y z
N MET A 1 -0.53 3.20 -16.94
CA MET A 1 -0.55 2.01 -16.07
C MET A 1 -1.50 1.03 -16.71
N SER A 2 -1.01 -0.12 -17.16
CA SER A 2 -1.87 -1.18 -17.71
C SER A 2 -2.76 -1.70 -16.59
N ASP A 3 -4.07 -1.63 -16.77
CA ASP A 3 -5.04 -2.34 -15.94
C ASP A 3 -4.64 -3.82 -15.90
N LEU A 4 -4.50 -4.37 -14.68
CA LEU A 4 -4.28 -5.80 -14.52
C LEU A 4 -5.45 -6.57 -15.18
N PRO A 5 -5.18 -7.71 -15.84
CA PRO A 5 -6.22 -8.63 -16.29
C PRO A 5 -7.21 -8.99 -15.17
N ASP A 6 -8.48 -9.16 -15.51
CA ASP A 6 -9.54 -9.41 -14.52
C ASP A 6 -9.32 -10.68 -13.69
N GLU A 7 -8.73 -11.72 -14.30
CA GLU A 7 -8.31 -12.94 -13.61
C GLU A 7 -7.33 -12.64 -12.47
N ILE A 8 -6.31 -11.82 -12.73
CA ILE A 8 -5.33 -11.41 -11.72
C ILE A 8 -5.99 -10.59 -10.61
N LYS A 9 -6.97 -9.73 -10.95
CA LYS A 9 -7.74 -8.96 -9.95
C LYS A 9 -8.55 -9.91 -9.04
N GLN A 10 -9.13 -10.97 -9.59
CA GLN A 10 -9.87 -11.97 -8.82
C GLN A 10 -8.94 -12.79 -7.90
N ASP A 11 -7.79 -13.22 -8.39
CA ASP A 11 -6.80 -13.95 -7.60
C ASP A 11 -6.32 -13.13 -6.41
N LEU A 12 -5.98 -11.85 -6.63
CA LEU A 12 -5.54 -10.95 -5.55
C LEU A 12 -6.62 -10.76 -4.49
N LYS A 13 -7.90 -10.66 -4.90
CA LYS A 13 -9.02 -10.58 -3.96
C LYS A 13 -9.17 -11.87 -3.15
N HIS A 14 -9.04 -13.03 -3.80
CA HIS A 14 -9.12 -14.31 -3.12
C HIS A 14 -7.98 -14.48 -2.10
N ILE A 15 -6.76 -14.10 -2.46
CA ILE A 15 -5.59 -14.11 -1.55
C ILE A 15 -5.85 -13.23 -0.33
N ASP A 16 -6.37 -12.01 -0.52
CA ASP A 16 -6.69 -11.10 0.59
C ASP A 16 -7.73 -11.71 1.55
N GLU A 17 -8.78 -12.33 1.02
CA GLU A 17 -9.79 -13.03 1.82
C GLU A 17 -9.21 -14.23 2.60
N VAL A 18 -8.32 -15.01 1.98
CA VAL A 18 -7.64 -16.13 2.65
C VAL A 18 -6.74 -15.64 3.77
N CYS A 19 -5.94 -14.60 3.52
CA CYS A 19 -5.08 -13.99 4.53
C CYS A 19 -5.88 -13.48 5.74
N LYS A 20 -7.04 -12.85 5.51
CA LYS A 20 -7.95 -12.39 6.57
C LYS A 20 -8.43 -13.55 7.44
N LYS A 21 -8.87 -14.65 6.83
CA LYS A 21 -9.30 -15.85 7.56
C LYS A 21 -8.18 -16.49 8.38
N ILE A 22 -6.96 -16.52 7.85
CA ILE A 22 -5.79 -17.04 8.59
C ILE A 22 -5.47 -16.14 9.79
N ALA A 23 -5.50 -14.82 9.60
CA ALA A 23 -5.28 -13.84 10.67
C ALA A 23 -6.31 -13.97 11.80
N GLU A 24 -7.58 -14.15 11.46
CA GLU A 24 -8.66 -14.42 12.41
C GLU A 24 -8.46 -15.75 13.16
N ARG A 25 -8.09 -16.82 12.45
CA ARG A 25 -7.84 -18.15 13.04
C ARG A 25 -6.67 -18.13 14.02
N ASP A 26 -5.58 -17.46 13.66
CA ASP A 26 -4.32 -17.49 14.41
C ASP A 26 -4.18 -16.31 15.40
N GLY A 27 -5.17 -15.41 15.43
CA GLY A 27 -5.26 -14.31 16.39
C GLY A 27 -4.25 -13.19 16.18
N PHE A 28 -3.75 -12.99 14.95
CA PHE A 28 -2.87 -11.87 14.61
C PHE A 28 -3.57 -10.82 13.75
N LYS A 29 -2.99 -9.62 13.67
CA LYS A 29 -3.49 -8.54 12.82
C LYS A 29 -2.68 -8.49 11.53
N LEU A 30 -3.36 -8.45 10.39
CA LEU A 30 -2.70 -8.16 9.11
C LEU A 30 -2.07 -6.76 9.16
N PRO A 31 -0.88 -6.58 8.59
CA PRO A 31 -0.31 -5.25 8.44
C PRO A 31 -1.22 -4.38 7.57
N PRO A 32 -1.31 -3.08 7.85
CA PRO A 32 -2.11 -2.17 7.04
C PRO A 32 -1.54 -2.05 5.62
N VAL A 33 -2.42 -1.86 4.65
CA VAL A 33 -2.02 -1.51 3.28
C VAL A 33 -1.56 -0.06 3.28
N GLY A 34 -0.39 0.21 2.70
CA GLY A 34 0.15 1.55 2.62
C GLY A 34 1.60 1.56 2.14
N GLY A 35 2.21 2.74 2.21
CA GLY A 35 3.61 2.92 1.84
C GLY A 35 4.22 4.16 2.48
N TYR A 36 5.50 4.39 2.18
CA TYR A 36 6.28 5.45 2.82
C TYR A 36 6.33 6.72 1.98
N ILE A 37 6.19 7.86 2.64
CA ILE A 37 6.39 9.20 2.07
C ILE A 37 7.53 9.92 2.79
N LYS A 38 8.23 10.81 2.11
CA LYS A 38 9.22 11.69 2.73
C LYS A 38 8.58 13.02 3.08
N LYS A 39 8.59 13.36 4.37
CA LYS A 39 8.17 14.66 4.89
C LYS A 39 9.39 15.54 5.08
N ALA A 40 9.41 16.71 4.48
CA ALA A 40 10.50 17.66 4.66
C ALA A 40 10.60 18.11 6.13
N ASN A 41 11.83 18.26 6.63
CA ASN A 41 12.15 18.80 7.95
C ASN A 41 13.52 19.49 7.91
N GLU A 42 13.96 20.04 9.04
CA GLU A 42 15.23 20.76 9.19
C GLU A 42 16.50 19.92 8.90
N HIS A 43 16.38 18.59 8.82
CA HIS A 43 17.47 17.66 8.55
C HIS A 43 17.42 17.04 7.14
N GLY A 44 16.59 17.57 6.23
CA GLY A 44 16.46 17.04 4.86
C GLY A 44 15.40 15.95 4.68
N GLY A 45 14.60 15.68 5.72
CA GLY A 45 13.35 14.94 5.66
C GLY A 45 13.31 13.64 6.47
N THR A 46 12.10 13.19 6.83
CA THR A 46 11.83 11.92 7.51
C THR A 46 10.84 11.08 6.73
N TRP A 47 11.02 9.76 6.78
CA TRP A 47 10.08 8.82 6.19
C TRP A 47 8.92 8.55 7.15
N SER A 48 7.69 8.62 6.65
CA SER A 48 6.46 8.31 7.38
C SER A 48 5.64 7.30 6.59
N PHE A 49 5.15 6.27 7.27
CA PHE A 49 4.17 5.36 6.68
C PHE A 49 2.81 6.04 6.59
N VAL A 50 2.10 5.82 5.48
CA VAL A 50 0.74 6.32 5.24
C VAL A 50 -0.12 5.14 4.79
N GLU A 51 -1.19 4.91 5.54
CA GLU A 51 -2.20 3.88 5.24
C GLU A 51 -3.10 4.28 4.08
N GLY A 52 -3.47 3.29 3.26
CA GLY A 52 -4.39 3.41 2.14
C GLY A 52 -3.80 2.88 0.84
N GLU A 53 -4.70 2.45 -0.06
CA GLU A 53 -4.32 2.00 -1.40
C GLU A 53 -3.64 3.12 -2.20
N GLY A 54 -2.61 2.76 -2.96
CA GLY A 54 -1.80 3.72 -3.67
C GLY A 54 -0.77 3.06 -4.56
N THR A 55 0.13 3.87 -5.10
CA THR A 55 1.25 3.43 -5.94
C THR A 55 2.49 4.22 -5.61
N TYR A 56 3.67 3.63 -5.78
CA TYR A 56 4.92 4.38 -5.71
C TYR A 56 5.12 5.22 -6.98
N GLU A 57 5.38 6.50 -6.79
CA GLU A 57 5.75 7.44 -7.86
C GLU A 57 7.08 8.12 -7.52
N LEU A 58 7.83 8.50 -8.56
CA LEU A 58 9.08 9.24 -8.39
C LEU A 58 8.76 10.69 -8.00
N LYS A 59 9.21 11.11 -6.82
CA LYS A 59 9.07 12.46 -6.28
C LYS A 59 10.38 12.89 -5.63
N ASP A 60 10.91 14.03 -6.07
CA ASP A 60 12.18 14.59 -5.57
C ASP A 60 13.36 13.61 -5.69
N GLY A 61 13.36 12.78 -6.75
CA GLY A 61 14.40 11.76 -6.99
C GLY A 61 14.24 10.46 -6.20
N GLU A 62 13.19 10.34 -5.37
CA GLU A 62 12.92 9.16 -4.54
C GLU A 62 11.56 8.55 -4.86
N MET A 63 11.44 7.22 -4.76
CA MET A 63 10.14 6.55 -4.89
C MET A 63 9.33 6.76 -3.62
N GLN A 64 8.19 7.44 -3.73
CA GLN A 64 7.32 7.76 -2.60
C GLN A 64 5.90 7.26 -2.84
N TRP A 65 5.23 6.83 -1.77
CA TRP A 65 3.85 6.37 -1.82
C TRP A 65 2.89 7.51 -2.15
N LYS A 66 2.03 7.29 -3.14
CA LYS A 66 0.95 8.19 -3.49
C LYS A 66 -0.37 7.47 -3.34
N LEU A 67 -1.21 7.97 -2.45
CA LEU A 67 -2.56 7.45 -2.26
C LEU A 67 -3.39 7.59 -3.54
N LYS A 68 -4.15 6.55 -3.85
CA LYS A 68 -5.14 6.56 -4.92
C LYS A 68 -6.24 7.53 -4.49
N SER A 69 -6.44 8.60 -5.25
CA SER A 69 -7.50 9.58 -4.95
C SER A 69 -8.86 8.89 -5.05
N ILE A 70 -9.63 8.90 -3.97
CA ILE A 70 -11.03 8.50 -3.99
C ILE A 70 -11.79 9.66 -4.67
N LYS A 71 -12.30 9.42 -5.88
CA LYS A 71 -13.26 10.32 -6.54
C LYS A 71 -14.67 9.96 -6.13
#